data_AF-A0A925ETJ0-F1
#
_entry.id   AF-A0A925ETJ0-F1
#
_cell.length_a   1.000
_cell.length_b   1.000
_cell.length_c   1.000
_cell.angle_alpha   90.00
_cell.angle_beta   90.00
_cell.angle_gamma   90.00
#
_symmetry.space_group_name_H-M   'P 1'
#
loop_
_entity.id
_entity.type
_entity.pdbx_description
1 polymer ?
#
loop_
_entity_poly.entity_id
_entity_poly.type
_entity_poly.pdbx_seq_one_letter_code
_entity_poly.pdbx_strand_id
1 'polypeptide(L)' 'EHHDFSYIPWNKLPEIRSIAPEYYNSLTYHMSWSNLVWKFLTDHSISLFSRTIRDNKGNVKVTSSGENDYHEQIKIKEIV' A
#
# COMPACT_ATOMS: atom_id res chain seq x y z
N GLU A 1 -0.05 1.84 11.27
CA GLU A 1 -0.25 2.68 12.48
C GLU A 1 -1.74 2.90 12.76
N HIS A 2 -2.45 3.86 12.17
CA HIS A 2 -3.87 4.09 12.56
C HIS A 2 -4.80 2.91 12.25
N HIS A 3 -4.53 2.14 11.19
CA HIS A 3 -5.30 0.95 10.85
C HIS A 3 -5.18 -0.19 11.87
N ASP A 4 -4.11 -0.23 12.67
CA ASP A 4 -3.87 -1.26 13.68
C ASP A 4 -4.64 -0.96 14.97
N PHE A 5 -4.95 0.32 15.20
CA PHE A 5 -5.65 0.80 16.39
C PHE A 5 -6.74 1.81 16.02
N SER A 6 -7.88 1.31 15.55
CA SER A 6 -9.00 2.14 15.07
C SER A 6 -9.58 3.10 16.13
N TYR A 7 -9.34 2.83 17.42
CA TYR A 7 -9.75 3.68 18.54
C TYR A 7 -8.71 4.71 18.97
N ILE A 8 -7.49 4.67 18.43
CA ILE A 8 -6.43 5.61 18.82
C ILE A 8 -6.35 6.76 17.82
N PRO A 9 -6.53 8.01 18.26
CA PRO A 9 -6.44 9.16 17.37
C PRO A 9 -5.01 9.38 16.88
N TRP A 10 -4.88 9.96 15.68
CA TRP A 10 -3.63 10.16 14.97
C TRP A 10 -2.52 10.90 15.75
N ASN A 11 -2.89 11.78 16.68
CA ASN A 11 -1.97 12.57 17.49
C ASN A 11 -1.26 11.74 18.56
N LYS A 12 -1.76 10.53 18.85
CA LYS A 12 -1.14 9.57 19.77
C LYS A 12 -0.31 8.49 19.06
N LEU A 13 -0.28 8.47 17.74
CA LEU A 13 0.56 7.52 16.99
C LEU A 13 2.06 7.61 17.33
N PRO A 14 2.65 8.79 17.61
CA PRO A 14 4.06 8.86 18.03
C PRO A 14 4.33 8.07 19.32
N GLU A 15 3.37 8.02 20.24
CA GLU A 15 3.47 7.25 21.48
C GLU A 15 3.50 5.74 21.19
N ILE A 16 2.62 5.27 20.29
CA ILE A 16 2.59 3.87 19.83
C ILE A 16 3.92 3.48 19.19
N ARG A 17 4.43 4.34 18.30
CA ARG A 17 5.71 4.13 17.63
C ARG A 17 6.88 4.04 18.61
N SER A 18 6.82 4.79 19.72
CA SER A 18 7.82 4.71 20.79
C SER A 18 7.73 3.42 21.61
N ILE A 19 6.53 2.86 21.80
CA ILE A 19 6.31 1.64 22.59
C ILE A 19 6.75 0.39 21.81
N ALA A 20 6.54 0.38 20.49
CA ALA A 20 6.78 -0.79 19.64
C ALA A 20 7.60 -0.43 18.38
N PRO A 21 8.83 0.12 18.54
CA PRO A 21 9.64 0.62 17.43
C PRO A 21 10.01 -0.44 16.39
N GLU A 22 10.10 -1.71 16.79
CA GLU A 22 10.43 -2.85 15.93
C GLU A 22 9.38 -3.08 14.82
N TYR A 23 8.13 -2.69 15.05
CA TYR A 23 7.05 -2.81 14.06
C TYR A 23 6.95 -1.58 13.15
N TYR A 24 7.36 -0.41 13.64
CA TYR A 24 7.05 0.87 12.97
C TYR A 24 8.26 1.60 12.40
N ASN A 25 9.48 1.39 12.92
CA ASN A 25 10.66 2.10 12.42
C ASN A 25 11.15 1.62 11.06
N SER A 26 10.78 0.39 10.66
CA SER A 26 11.08 -0.15 9.33
C SER A 26 10.11 0.36 8.25
N LEU A 27 9.00 1.00 8.64
CA LEU A 27 8.00 1.47 7.70
C LEU A 27 8.48 2.72 6.96
N THR A 28 8.22 2.76 5.65
CA THR A 28 8.48 3.94 4.83
C THR A 28 7.33 4.94 5.03
N TYR A 29 7.68 6.22 5.21
CA TYR A 29 6.72 7.29 5.38
C TYR A 29 7.23 8.60 4.76
N HIS A 30 6.31 9.53 4.52
CA HIS A 30 6.63 10.86 4.02
C HIS A 30 6.59 11.88 5.16
N MET A 31 7.54 12.81 5.15
CA MET A 31 7.65 13.85 6.20
C MET A 31 6.76 15.07 5.96
N SER A 32 6.31 15.27 4.71
CA SER A 32 5.55 16.45 4.31
C SER A 32 4.46 16.06 3.34
N TRP A 33 3.22 16.37 3.71
CA TRP A 33 2.06 16.12 2.88
C TRP A 33 2.03 17.06 1.67
N SER A 34 2.40 18.33 1.84
CA SER A 34 2.47 19.30 0.75
C SER A 34 3.50 18.89 -0.32
N ASN A 35 4.67 18.38 0.10
CA ASN A 35 5.67 17.90 -0.85
C ASN A 35 5.19 16.66 -1.62
N LEU A 36 4.46 15.77 -0.95
CA LEU A 36 3.86 14.59 -1.57
C LEU A 36 2.82 15.01 -2.63
N VAL A 37 1.93 15.93 -2.29
CA VAL A 37 0.91 16.46 -3.22
C VAL A 37 1.57 17.17 -4.40
N TRP A 38 2.57 18.02 -4.15
CA TRP A 38 3.32 18.67 -5.22
C TRP A 38 3.95 17.65 -6.16
N LYS A 39 4.67 16.66 -5.61
CA LYS A 39 5.27 15.59 -6.41
C LYS A 39 4.22 14.86 -7.25
N PHE A 40 3.08 14.51 -6.66
CA PHE A 40 1.98 13.85 -7.38
C PHE A 40 1.45 14.70 -8.55
N LEU A 41 1.38 16.03 -8.39
CA LEU A 41 0.89 16.92 -9.44
C LEU A 41 1.91 17.21 -10.54
N THR A 42 3.21 17.22 -10.23
CA THR A 42 4.26 17.63 -11.18
C THR A 42 5.03 16.47 -11.81
N ASP A 43 5.04 15.30 -11.18
CA ASP A 43 5.79 14.14 -11.64
C ASP A 43 4.97 13.31 -12.64
N HIS A 44 5.30 13.42 -13.92
CA HIS A 44 4.61 12.70 -15.00
C HIS A 44 4.79 11.16 -14.95
N SER A 45 5.70 10.64 -14.11
CA SER A 45 5.84 9.20 -13.90
C SER A 45 4.77 8.63 -12.95
N ILE A 46 4.07 9.50 -12.23
CA ILE A 46 3.03 9.12 -11.27
C ILE A 46 1.67 9.41 -11.89
N SER A 47 0.80 8.40 -11.90
CA SER A 47 -0.57 8.51 -12.38
C SER A 47 -1.54 7.91 -11.37
N LEU A 48 -2.84 8.14 -11.58
CA LEU A 48 -3.89 7.47 -10.81
C LEU A 48 -3.86 5.93 -10.96
N PHE A 49 -3.19 5.42 -12.00
CA PHE A 49 -3.01 3.99 -12.24
C PHE A 49 -1.71 3.44 -11.62
N SER A 50 -0.87 4.29 -11.03
CA SER A 50 0.35 3.89 -10.33
C SER A 50 -0.01 3.25 -8.99
N ARG A 51 -0.24 1.93 -9.01
CA ARG A 51 -0.57 1.11 -7.84
C ARG A 51 0.43 -0.03 -7.68
N THR A 52 0.64 -0.49 -6.44
CA THR A 52 1.41 -1.69 -6.17
C THR A 52 0.61 -2.94 -6.56
N ILE A 53 1.16 -3.76 -7.45
CA ILE A 53 0.63 -5.10 -7.74
C ILE A 53 1.27 -6.06 -6.74
N ARG A 54 0.44 -6.87 -6.09
CA ARG A 54 0.89 -7.91 -5.15
C ARG A 54 1.00 -9.22 -5.90
N ASP A 55 2.11 -9.91 -5.73
CA ASP A 55 2.39 -11.22 -6.37
C ASP A 55 1.37 -12.30 -5.95
N ASN A 56 0.70 -12.10 -4.82
CA ASN A 56 -0.32 -13.02 -4.32
C ASN A 56 -1.59 -12.25 -3.94
N LYS A 57 -2.51 -12.13 -4.91
CA LYS A 57 -3.81 -11.47 -4.72
C LYS A 57 -4.89 -12.55 -4.68
N GLY A 58 -5.45 -12.82 -3.49
CA GLY A 58 -6.54 -13.80 -3.31
C GLY A 58 -6.14 -15.27 -3.47
N ASN A 59 -4.91 -15.64 -3.07
CA ASN A 59 -4.30 -16.97 -3.31
C ASN A 59 -4.12 -17.31 -4.79
N VAL A 60 -4.05 -16.28 -5.65
CA VAL A 60 -3.75 -16.42 -7.07
C VAL A 60 -2.34 -15.87 -7.30
N LYS A 61 -1.48 -16.68 -7.90
CA LYS A 61 -0.06 -16.37 -8.07
C LYS A 61 0.12 -15.56 -9.35
N VAL A 62 0.19 -14.23 -9.22
CA VAL A 62 0.35 -13.34 -10.38
C VAL A 62 1.82 -13.36 -10.79
N THR A 63 2.08 -13.68 -12.06
CA THR A 63 3.41 -13.82 -12.67
C THR A 63 3.86 -12.56 -13.41
N SER A 64 2.93 -11.67 -13.72
CA SER A 64 3.15 -10.43 -14.47
C SER A 64 2.90 -9.19 -13.62
N SER A 65 3.65 -8.12 -13.90
CA SER A 65 3.41 -6.77 -13.40
C SER A 65 2.17 -6.09 -14.02
N GLY A 66 1.27 -6.84 -14.68
CA GLY A 66 0.05 -6.33 -15.30
C GLY A 66 -1.22 -6.92 -14.68
N GLU A 67 -2.31 -6.14 -14.71
CA GLU A 67 -3.60 -6.55 -14.15
C GLU A 67 -4.29 -7.68 -14.94
N ASN A 68 -3.97 -7.81 -16.22
CA ASN A 68 -4.59 -8.79 -17.12
C ASN A 68 -4.35 -10.23 -16.65
N ASP A 69 -3.13 -10.54 -16.18
CA ASP A 69 -2.75 -11.86 -15.67
C ASP A 69 -3.60 -12.25 -14.45
N TYR A 70 -3.85 -11.32 -13.53
CA TYR A 70 -4.75 -11.55 -12.41
C TYR A 70 -6.19 -11.87 -12.86
N HIS A 71 -6.72 -11.12 -13.83
CA HIS A 71 -8.08 -11.33 -14.33
C HIS A 71 -8.23 -12.67 -15.08
N GLU A 72 -7.21 -13.10 -15.80
CA GLU A 72 -7.19 -14.42 -16.45
C GLU A 72 -7.15 -15.55 -15.42
N GLN A 73 -6.26 -15.46 -14.44
CA GLN A 73 -6.12 -16.51 -13.43
C GLN A 73 -7.32 -16.62 -12.48
N ILE A 74 -8.01 -15.51 -12.18
CA ILE A 74 -9.28 -15.58 -11.44
C ILE A 74 -10.36 -16.32 -12.22
N LYS A 75 -10.49 -16.06 -13.53
CA LYS A 75 -11.46 -16.79 -14.35
C LYS A 75 -11.18 -18.28 -14.35
N ILE A 76 -9.90 -18.67 -14.46
CA ILE A 76 -9.50 -20.09 -14.38
C ILE A 76 -9.91 -20.69 -13.04
N LYS A 77 -9.67 -19.98 -11.93
CA LYS A 77 -10.01 -20.46 -10.58
C LYS A 77 -11.53 -20.59 -10.34
N GLU A 78 -12.35 -19.74 -10.97
CA GLU A 78 -13.82 -19.80 -10.83
C GLU A 78 -14.48 -20.89 -11.70
N ILE A 79 -13.76 -21.43 -12.68
CA ILE A 79 -14.24 -22.51 -13.57
C ILE A 79 -13.98 -23.90 -12.98
N VAL A 80 -13.07 -24.01 -12.00
CA VAL A 80 -12.72 -25.26 -11.28
C VAL A 80 -13.51 -25.37 -9.99
#